data_AF-A0A950D1N3-F1
#
_entry.id   AF-A0A950D1N3-F1
#
_cell.length_a   1.000
_cell.length_b   1.000
_cell.length_c   1.000
_cell.angle_alpha   90.00
_cell.angle_beta   90.00
_cell.angle_gamma   90.00
#
_symmetry.space_group_name_H-M   'P 1'
#
loop_
_entity.id
_entity.type
_entity.pdbx_description
1 polymer ?
#
loop_
_entity_poly.entity_id
_entity_poly.type
_entity_poly.pdbx_seq_one_letter_code
_entity_poly.pdbx_strand_id
1 'polypeptide(L)'
;MQRVCEGYSTEEGADFLGVDPSTVRRWVAAFRDRGEHGLIARPVPGRPRKPTSAHEKIIRRRLDESPTAQGCETELGTAPR
;
A
#
# COMPACT_ATOMS: atom_id res chain seq x y z
N MET A 1 -1.22 -15.00 -4.42
CA MET A 1 -1.74 -16.04 -3.51
C MET A 1 -2.18 -17.29 -4.23
N GLN A 2 -2.83 -17.14 -5.38
CA GLN A 2 -3.21 -18.24 -6.26
C GLN A 2 -2.04 -19.20 -6.56
N ARG A 3 -0.84 -18.69 -6.90
CA ARG A 3 0.33 -19.52 -7.26
C ARG A 3 0.91 -20.40 -6.16
N VAL A 4 0.98 -19.93 -4.91
CA VAL A 4 1.44 -20.80 -3.79
C VAL A 4 0.42 -21.92 -3.52
N CYS A 5 -0.86 -21.68 -3.81
CA CYS A 5 -1.89 -22.72 -3.74
C CYS A 5 -1.85 -23.66 -4.96
N GLU A 6 -1.22 -23.26 -6.07
CA GLU A 6 -1.04 -24.04 -7.31
C GLU A 6 0.22 -24.94 -7.28
N GLY A 7 0.94 -25.01 -6.16
CA GLY A 7 2.09 -25.92 -5.97
C GLY A 7 3.48 -25.27 -6.01
N TYR A 8 3.56 -23.94 -6.15
CA TYR A 8 4.83 -23.21 -6.05
C TYR A 8 5.33 -23.11 -4.61
N SER A 9 6.64 -23.23 -4.43
CA SER A 9 7.30 -23.05 -3.13
C SER A 9 7.18 -21.61 -2.64
N THR A 10 7.44 -21.40 -1.35
CA THR A 10 7.36 -20.05 -0.78
C THR A 10 8.48 -19.16 -1.30
N GLU A 11 9.62 -19.76 -1.60
CA GLU A 11 10.82 -19.16 -2.15
C GLU A 11 10.56 -18.64 -3.58
N GLU A 12 10.00 -19.45 -4.47
CA GLU A 12 9.63 -19.01 -5.83
C GLU A 12 8.58 -17.89 -5.81
N GLY A 13 7.62 -17.98 -4.88
CA GLY A 13 6.62 -16.93 -4.68
C GLY A 13 7.23 -15.62 -4.18
N ALA A 14 8.30 -15.70 -3.38
CA ALA A 14 9.01 -14.55 -2.84
C ALA A 14 9.87 -13.87 -3.91
N ASP A 15 10.64 -14.65 -4.67
CA ASP A 15 11.45 -14.16 -5.79
C ASP A 15 10.59 -13.47 -6.85
N PHE A 16 9.45 -14.07 -7.20
CA PHE A 16 8.51 -13.47 -8.15
C PHE A 16 7.95 -12.13 -7.67
N LEU A 17 7.68 -12.00 -6.37
CA LEU A 17 7.10 -10.80 -5.78
C LEU A 17 8.16 -9.78 -5.34
N GLY A 18 9.44 -10.12 -5.37
CA GLY A 18 10.53 -9.30 -4.87
C GLY A 18 10.42 -9.00 -3.37
N VAL A 19 9.88 -9.94 -2.59
CA VAL A 19 9.71 -9.81 -1.13
C VAL A 19 10.48 -10.90 -0.41
N ASP A 20 10.70 -10.73 0.89
CA ASP A 20 11.32 -11.78 1.70
C ASP A 20 10.41 -13.02 1.82
N PRO A 21 10.93 -14.26 1.72
CA PRO A 21 10.14 -15.49 1.88
C PRO A 21 9.34 -15.57 3.17
N SER A 22 9.82 -14.99 4.28
CA SER A 22 9.07 -14.94 5.54
C SER A 22 7.76 -14.15 5.41
N THR A 23 7.71 -13.14 4.55
CA THR A 23 6.51 -12.35 4.25
C THR A 23 5.46 -13.23 3.57
N VAL A 24 5.89 -14.01 2.57
CA VAL A 24 5.00 -14.94 1.86
C VAL A 24 4.52 -16.05 2.80
N ARG A 25 5.39 -16.61 3.66
CA ARG A 25 4.98 -17.60 4.69
C ARG A 25 3.91 -17.03 5.62
N ARG A 26 4.08 -15.77 6.06
CA ARG A 26 3.12 -15.09 6.95
C ARG A 26 1.77 -14.89 6.27
N TRP A 27 1.78 -14.53 4.99
CA TRP A 27 0.56 -14.40 4.21
C TRP A 27 -0.15 -15.73 3.96
N VAL A 28 0.59 -16.80 3.64
CA VAL A 28 0.02 -18.15 3.49
C VAL A 28 -0.63 -18.62 4.79
N ALA A 29 0.02 -18.40 5.94
CA ALA A 29 -0.55 -18.71 7.24
C ALA A 29 -1.84 -17.90 7.50
N ALA A 30 -1.83 -16.60 7.22
CA ALA A 30 -3.01 -15.75 7.39
C ALA A 30 -4.17 -16.16 6.46
N PHE A 31 -3.85 -16.56 5.23
CA PHE A 31 -4.82 -17.06 4.25
C PHE A 31 -5.42 -18.41 4.68
N ARG A 32 -4.62 -19.32 5.24
CA ARG A 32 -5.14 -20.60 5.77
C ARG A 32 -6.07 -20.39 6.98
N ASP A 33 -5.80 -19.40 7.81
CA ASP A 33 -6.59 -19.08 9.01
C ASP A 33 -7.90 -18.35 8.69
N ARG A 34 -7.89 -17.41 7.72
CA ARG A 34 -9.03 -16.48 7.49
C ARG A 34 -9.45 -16.35 6.03
N GLY A 35 -8.94 -17.19 5.13
CA GLY A 35 -9.13 -17.04 3.69
C GLY A 35 -8.62 -15.69 3.19
N GLU A 36 -9.32 -15.13 2.20
CA GLU A 36 -9.00 -13.82 1.63
C GLU A 36 -8.99 -12.69 2.67
N HIS A 37 -9.83 -12.76 3.70
CA HIS A 37 -9.87 -11.79 4.79
C HIS A 37 -8.56 -11.73 5.58
N GLY A 38 -7.76 -12.80 5.58
CA GLY A 38 -6.43 -12.84 6.22
C GLY A 38 -5.39 -11.99 5.50
N LEU A 39 -5.63 -11.65 4.23
CA LEU A 39 -4.73 -10.88 3.38
C LEU A 39 -5.08 -9.41 3.31
N ILE A 40 -6.28 -9.03 3.77
CA ILE A 40 -6.70 -7.64 3.83
C ILE A 40 -5.77 -6.88 4.78
N ALA A 41 -5.17 -5.80 4.28
CA ALA A 41 -4.31 -4.94 5.07
C ALA A 41 -5.08 -4.38 6.27
N ARG A 42 -4.66 -4.77 7.48
CA ARG A 42 -5.22 -4.22 8.72
C ARG A 42 -4.61 -2.85 9.00
N PRO A 43 -5.39 -1.91 9.55
CA PRO A 43 -4.83 -0.66 10.06
C PRO A 43 -3.70 -0.98 11.05
N VAL A 44 -2.57 -0.29 10.91
CA VAL A 44 -1.46 -0.42 11.85
C VAL A 44 -1.96 0.02 13.24
N PRO A 45 -1.85 -0.82 14.28
CA PRO A 45 -2.22 -0.41 15.62
C PRO A 45 -1.33 0.76 16.06
N GLY A 46 -1.94 1.86 16.52
CA GLY A 46 -1.22 3.08 16.87
C GLY A 46 -2.09 4.33 16.78
N ARG A 47 -1.44 5.51 16.75
CA ARG A 47 -2.17 6.78 16.60
C ARG A 47 -3.01 6.73 15.32
N PRO A 48 -4.31 7.05 15.39
CA PRO A 48 -5.15 7.15 14.20
C PRO A 48 -4.48 8.01 13.14
N ARG A 49 -4.67 7.63 11.87
CA ARG A 49 -4.16 8.42 10.74
C ARG A 49 -4.67 9.86 10.89
N LYS A 50 -3.77 10.83 10.85
CA LYS A 50 -4.11 12.27 10.91
C LYS A 50 -5.16 12.68 9.85
N PRO A 51 -5.09 12.21 8.58
CA PRO A 51 -6.11 12.55 7.61
C PRO A 51 -7.40 11.76 7.87
N THR A 52 -8.52 12.48 7.94
CA THR A 52 -9.86 11.90 7.77
C THR A 52 -10.15 11.74 6.28
N SER A 53 -11.18 10.97 5.93
CA SER A 53 -11.64 10.83 4.53
C SER A 53 -11.98 12.18 3.87
N ALA A 54 -12.43 13.17 4.65
CA ALA A 54 -12.62 14.54 4.19
C ALA A 54 -11.29 15.23 3.83
N HIS A 55 -10.26 15.08 4.66
CA HIS A 55 -8.92 15.59 4.35
C HIS A 55 -8.34 14.95 3.10
N GLU A 56 -8.52 13.64 2.90
CA GLU A 56 -8.06 12.97 1.67
C GLU A 56 -8.72 13.53 0.41
N LYS A 57 -10.04 13.80 0.45
CA LYS A 57 -10.74 14.42 -0.69
C LYS A 57 -10.20 15.80 -1.02
N ILE A 58 -9.93 16.61 0.01
CA ILE A 58 -9.36 17.95 -0.15
C ILE A 58 -7.95 17.87 -0.75
N ILE A 59 -7.12 16.96 -0.25
CA ILE A 59 -5.77 16.74 -0.77
C ILE A 59 -5.82 16.29 -2.23
N ARG A 60 -6.67 15.32 -2.58
CA ARG A 60 -6.80 14.85 -3.97
C ARG A 60 -7.23 15.97 -4.91
N ARG A 61 -8.27 16.73 -4.55
CA ARG A 61 -8.71 17.90 -5.34
C ARG A 61 -7.57 18.89 -5.55
N ARG A 62 -6.76 19.13 -4.52
CA ARG A 62 -5.59 20.00 -4.65
C ARG A 62 -4.52 19.41 -5.56
N LEU A 63 -4.28 18.11 -5.53
CA LEU A 63 -3.29 17.51 -6.43
C LEU A 63 -3.69 17.60 -7.92
N ASP A 64 -4.99 17.73 -8.22
CA ASP A 64 -5.49 17.92 -9.59
C ASP A 64 -5.39 19.37 -10.09
N GLU A 65 -5.22 20.34 -9.19
CA GLU A 65 -5.04 21.75 -9.52
C GLU A 65 -3.54 22.05 -9.74
N SER A 66 -3.20 22.90 -10.70
CA SER A 66 -1.79 23.22 -10.97
C SER A 66 -1.14 23.94 -9.77
N PRO A 67 0.14 23.69 -9.45
CA PRO A 67 0.81 24.33 -8.32
C PRO A 67 0.71 25.86 -8.35
N THR A 68 0.80 26.47 -9.53
CA THR A 68 0.65 27.93 -9.68
C THR A 68 -0.77 28.40 -9.38
N ALA A 69 -1.80 27.62 -9.71
CA ALA A 69 -3.18 27.90 -9.32
C ALA A 69 -3.40 27.84 -7.80
N GLN A 70 -2.46 27.23 -7.06
CA GLN A 70 -2.44 27.16 -5.61
C GLN A 70 -1.53 28.20 -4.94
N GLY A 71 -0.94 29.09 -5.75
CA GLY A 71 -0.06 30.15 -5.26
C GLY A 71 1.41 29.73 -5.12
N CYS A 72 1.82 28.60 -5.70
CA CYS A 72 3.25 28.29 -5.85
C CYS A 72 3.87 29.19 -6.93
N GLU A 73 5.13 29.58 -6.75
CA GLU A 73 5.83 30.45 -7.70
C GLU A 73 6.12 29.78 -9.05
N THR A 74 6.09 28.45 -9.10
CA THR A 74 6.37 27.66 -10.30
C THR A 74 5.48 26.43 -10.38
N GLU A 75 5.34 25.88 -11.59
CA GLU A 75 4.65 24.60 -11.85
C GLU A 75 5.41 23.37 -11.31
N LEU A 76 6.60 23.57 -10.73
CA LEU A 76 7.41 22.49 -10.19
C LEU A 76 6.85 22.03 -8.84
N GLY A 77 6.10 20.93 -8.86
CA GLY A 77 5.52 20.30 -7.66
C GLY A 77 6.52 19.61 -6.73
N THR A 78 7.83 19.70 -7.01
CA THR A 78 8.89 19.11 -6.17
C THR A 78 10.03 20.12 -6.04
N ALA A 79 10.29 20.62 -4.84
CA ALA A 79 11.52 21.33 -4.56
C ALA A 79 12.71 20.34 -4.62
N PRO A 80 13.93 20.77 -5.01
CA PRO A 80 15.13 19.97 -4.80
C PRO A 80 15.21 19.58 -3.32
N ARG A 81 15.52 18.31 -3.03
CA ARG A 81 15.68 17.81 -1.66
C ARG A 81 16.99 18.28 -1.04
#